data_AF-A0A963KSC5-F1
#
_entry.id   AF-A0A963KSC5-F1
#
_cell.length_a   1.000
_cell.length_b   1.000
_cell.length_c   1.000
_cell.angle_alpha   90.00
_cell.angle_beta   90.00
_cell.angle_gamma   90.00
#
_symmetry.space_group_name_H-M   'P 1'
#
loop_
_entity.id
_entity.type
_entity.pdbx_description
1 polymer ?
#
loop_
_entity_poly.entity_id
_entity_poly.type
_entity_poly.pdbx_seq_one_letter_code
_entity_poly.pdbx_strand_id
1 'polypeptide(L)'
;EAEAFAVDYRPLHADVSNLQRLIRQIETELEGLERDASHMAANPNASDAAKARLADRKALLENERQSIEAQIPADWDEKHKAYLQLAGAENRARMQYRRAADDSYEGIAEVRLLLAQADTIAAIRPEIEALRPLVDNAGGAEVQEAIKLVEERLGALDGASDIRSPLSKARRAMKPGQENREEASALLDESLAAQAVEAEWRSNAAAAIGEELDSYEATIRDSLGLRQQSRLGEEMAKEVAACMAHHRDISLNF
;
A
#
# COMPACT_ATOMS: atom_id res chain seq x y z
N GLU A 1 -20.68 -11.37 -12.29
CA GLU A 1 -20.43 -11.70 -13.72
C GLU A 1 -19.21 -12.59 -13.90
N ALA A 2 -18.01 -12.16 -13.47
CA ALA A 2 -16.80 -12.97 -13.57
C ALA A 2 -16.91 -14.34 -12.86
N GLU A 3 -17.46 -14.40 -11.64
CA GLU A 3 -17.67 -15.68 -10.93
C GLU A 3 -18.63 -16.62 -11.67
N ALA A 4 -19.68 -16.09 -12.30
CA ALA A 4 -20.61 -16.89 -13.08
C ALA A 4 -19.95 -17.42 -14.36
N PHE A 5 -19.17 -16.59 -15.05
CA PHE A 5 -18.37 -17.00 -16.21
C PHE A 5 -17.31 -18.03 -15.85
N ALA A 6 -16.72 -17.92 -14.65
CA ALA A 6 -15.70 -18.85 -14.16
C ALA A 6 -16.19 -20.29 -14.01
N VAL A 7 -17.50 -20.52 -13.81
CA VAL A 7 -18.08 -21.87 -13.67
C VAL A 7 -17.81 -22.71 -14.92
N ASP A 8 -18.13 -22.17 -16.09
CA ASP A 8 -17.96 -22.87 -17.37
C ASP A 8 -16.54 -22.73 -17.92
N TYR A 9 -15.82 -21.67 -17.52
CA TYR A 9 -14.45 -21.42 -17.95
C TYR A 9 -13.41 -22.30 -17.24
N ARG A 10 -13.62 -22.68 -15.97
CA ARG A 10 -12.66 -23.47 -15.19
C ARG A 10 -12.28 -24.81 -15.82
N PRO A 11 -13.22 -25.66 -16.25
CA PRO A 11 -12.86 -26.93 -16.89
C PRO A 11 -12.03 -26.72 -18.15
N LEU A 12 -12.45 -25.76 -18.99
CA LEU A 12 -11.74 -25.40 -20.22
C LEU A 12 -10.31 -24.91 -19.93
N HIS A 13 -10.15 -24.05 -18.93
CA HIS A 13 -8.84 -23.57 -18.49
C HIS A 13 -7.96 -24.72 -18.03
N ALA A 14 -8.45 -25.59 -17.15
CA ALA A 14 -7.68 -26.72 -16.65
C ALA A 14 -7.20 -27.65 -17.78
N ASP A 15 -8.06 -27.96 -18.74
CA ASP A 15 -7.73 -28.80 -19.88
C ASP A 15 -6.66 -28.14 -20.77
N VAL A 16 -6.88 -26.89 -21.17
CA VAL A 16 -5.91 -26.17 -22.02
C VAL A 16 -4.59 -25.92 -21.31
N SER A 17 -4.58 -25.58 -20.01
CA SER A 17 -3.35 -25.44 -19.22
C SER A 17 -2.56 -26.74 -19.14
N ASN A 18 -3.24 -27.89 -19.05
CA ASN A 18 -2.58 -29.20 -19.10
C ASN A 18 -1.95 -29.47 -20.47
N LEU A 19 -2.67 -29.21 -21.57
CA LEU A 19 -2.15 -29.34 -22.93
C LEU A 19 -0.94 -28.42 -23.16
N GLN A 20 -1.05 -27.15 -22.76
CA GLN A 20 0.05 -26.18 -22.84
C GLN A 20 1.27 -26.61 -22.01
N ARG A 21 1.07 -27.22 -20.83
CA ARG A 21 2.18 -27.77 -20.04
C ARG A 21 2.89 -28.90 -20.79
N LEU A 22 2.15 -29.80 -21.45
CA LEU A 22 2.74 -30.88 -22.26
C LEU A 22 3.51 -30.31 -23.45
N ILE A 23 2.95 -29.32 -24.15
CA ILE A 23 3.63 -28.62 -25.25
C ILE A 23 4.95 -28.03 -24.76
N ARG A 24 4.96 -27.31 -23.63
CA ARG A 24 6.19 -26.73 -23.04
C ARG A 24 7.24 -27.79 -22.70
N GLN A 25 6.82 -28.97 -22.21
CA GLN A 25 7.74 -30.08 -21.94
C GLN A 25 8.39 -30.61 -23.23
N ILE A 26 7.58 -30.77 -24.29
CA ILE A 26 8.07 -31.19 -25.61
C ILE A 26 9.01 -30.14 -26.20
N GLU A 27 8.68 -28.86 -26.12
CA GLU A 27 9.52 -27.75 -26.56
C GLU A 27 10.87 -27.76 -25.83
N THR A 28 10.87 -27.96 -24.51
CA THR A 28 12.10 -28.07 -23.71
C THR A 28 12.96 -29.27 -24.15
N GLU A 29 12.34 -30.41 -24.47
CA GLU A 29 13.06 -31.59 -24.96
C GLU A 29 13.63 -31.34 -26.37
N LEU A 30 12.85 -30.72 -27.27
CA LEU A 30 13.28 -30.34 -28.61
C LEU A 30 14.48 -29.39 -28.56
N GLU A 31 14.45 -28.35 -27.72
CA GLU A 31 15.60 -27.45 -27.50
C GLU A 31 16.85 -28.20 -27.00
N GLY A 32 16.66 -29.22 -26.16
CA GLY A 32 17.74 -30.13 -25.74
C GLY A 32 18.36 -30.90 -26.91
N LEU A 33 17.51 -31.54 -27.71
CA LEU A 33 17.92 -32.30 -28.90
C LEU A 33 18.54 -31.40 -29.98
N GLU A 34 18.13 -30.14 -30.06
CA GLU A 34 18.76 -29.12 -30.91
C GLU A 34 20.18 -28.83 -30.49
N ARG A 35 20.41 -28.57 -29.20
CA ARG A 35 21.76 -28.38 -28.65
C ARG A 35 22.63 -29.61 -28.90
N ASP A 36 22.12 -30.81 -28.66
CA ASP A 36 22.85 -32.06 -28.89
C ASP A 36 23.20 -32.26 -30.36
N ALA A 37 22.26 -31.97 -31.27
CA ALA A 37 22.51 -32.03 -32.71
C ALA A 37 23.58 -31.03 -33.15
N SER A 38 23.58 -29.80 -32.62
CA SER A 38 24.61 -28.79 -32.89
C SER A 38 25.99 -29.23 -32.41
N HIS A 39 26.09 -29.78 -31.19
CA HIS A 39 27.36 -30.32 -30.66
C HIS A 39 27.86 -31.51 -31.49
N MET A 40 26.96 -32.38 -31.92
CA MET A 40 27.29 -33.54 -32.74
C MET A 40 27.73 -33.14 -34.16
N ALA A 41 27.13 -32.10 -34.74
CA ALA A 41 27.55 -31.56 -36.04
C ALA A 41 28.96 -30.95 -36.00
N ALA A 42 29.37 -30.40 -34.86
CA ALA A 42 30.72 -29.87 -34.64
C ALA A 42 31.78 -30.97 -34.38
N ASN A 43 31.38 -32.22 -34.14
CA ASN A 43 32.29 -33.33 -33.87
C ASN A 43 32.59 -34.12 -35.16
N PRO A 44 33.85 -34.14 -35.66
CA PRO A 44 34.22 -34.84 -36.90
C PRO A 44 34.03 -36.36 -36.84
N ASN A 45 33.99 -36.95 -35.64
CA ASN A 45 33.85 -38.38 -35.42
C ASN A 45 32.41 -38.80 -35.06
N ALA A 46 31.44 -37.89 -35.18
CA ALA A 46 30.05 -38.19 -34.88
C ALA A 46 29.48 -39.25 -35.83
N SER A 47 28.87 -40.30 -35.26
CA SER A 47 28.22 -41.38 -36.00
C SER A 47 26.97 -40.89 -36.74
N ASP A 48 26.85 -41.21 -38.03
CA ASP A 48 25.65 -40.88 -38.82
C ASP A 48 24.39 -41.60 -38.31
N ALA A 49 24.55 -42.79 -37.73
CA ALA A 49 23.44 -43.49 -37.07
C ALA A 49 22.94 -42.74 -35.83
N ALA A 50 23.83 -42.04 -35.10
CA ALA A 50 23.44 -41.20 -33.96
C ALA A 50 22.73 -39.92 -34.42
N LYS A 51 23.18 -39.29 -35.51
CA LYS A 51 22.51 -38.13 -36.13
C LYS A 51 21.10 -38.49 -36.63
N ALA A 52 20.97 -39.65 -37.28
CA ALA A 52 19.67 -40.14 -37.76
C ALA A 52 18.68 -40.36 -36.59
N ARG A 53 19.13 -41.00 -35.49
CA ARG A 53 18.30 -41.19 -34.29
C ARG A 53 17.81 -39.88 -33.66
N LEU A 54 18.68 -38.86 -33.61
CA LEU A 54 18.28 -37.53 -33.12
C LEU A 54 17.24 -36.88 -34.02
N ALA A 55 17.40 -36.96 -35.34
CA ALA A 55 16.44 -36.45 -36.31
C ALA A 55 15.08 -37.17 -36.19
N ASP A 56 15.08 -38.49 -36.06
CA ASP A 56 13.86 -39.29 -35.89
C ASP A 56 13.13 -38.91 -34.59
N ARG A 57 13.87 -38.73 -33.49
CA ARG A 57 13.27 -38.31 -32.20
C ARG A 57 12.65 -36.92 -32.29
N LYS A 58 13.33 -35.96 -32.95
CA LYS A 58 12.77 -34.62 -33.17
C LYS A 58 11.49 -34.66 -33.99
N ALA A 59 11.49 -35.40 -35.11
CA ALA A 59 10.31 -35.54 -35.94
C ALA A 59 9.14 -36.18 -35.19
N LEU A 60 9.40 -37.17 -34.32
CA LEU A 60 8.38 -37.75 -33.46
C LEU A 60 7.78 -36.71 -32.49
N LEU A 61 8.64 -35.96 -31.80
CA LEU A 61 8.22 -34.92 -30.86
C LEU A 61 7.48 -33.75 -31.53
N GLU A 62 7.89 -33.36 -32.74
CA GLU A 62 7.19 -32.34 -33.53
C GLU A 62 5.79 -32.79 -33.93
N ASN A 63 5.62 -34.06 -34.34
CA ASN A 63 4.32 -34.63 -34.64
C ASN A 63 3.45 -34.73 -33.37
N GLU A 64 4.03 -35.12 -32.24
CA GLU A 64 3.35 -35.16 -30.96
C GLU A 64 2.88 -33.75 -30.53
N ARG A 65 3.75 -32.74 -30.68
CA ARG A 65 3.41 -31.34 -30.41
C ARG A 65 2.22 -30.88 -31.25
N GLN A 66 2.25 -31.11 -32.57
CA GLN A 66 1.15 -30.75 -33.47
C GLN A 66 -0.16 -31.46 -33.11
N SER A 67 -0.09 -32.72 -32.70
CA SER A 67 -1.25 -33.49 -32.25
C SER A 67 -1.88 -32.92 -30.96
N ILE A 68 -1.06 -32.42 -30.04
CA ILE A 68 -1.52 -31.78 -28.80
C ILE A 68 -2.07 -30.37 -29.09
N GLU A 69 -1.41 -29.59 -29.96
CA GLU A 69 -1.88 -28.28 -30.40
C GLU A 69 -3.28 -28.38 -31.04
N ALA A 70 -3.53 -29.42 -31.83
CA ALA A 70 -4.83 -29.66 -32.46
C ALA A 70 -5.96 -30.02 -31.46
N GLN A 71 -5.62 -30.38 -30.22
CA GLN A 71 -6.61 -30.64 -29.15
C GLN A 71 -7.06 -29.37 -28.43
N ILE A 72 -6.37 -28.24 -28.65
CA ILE A 72 -6.79 -26.95 -28.07
C ILE A 72 -8.10 -26.51 -28.74
N PRO A 73 -9.18 -26.26 -27.98
CA PRO A 73 -10.45 -25.81 -28.54
C PRO A 73 -10.32 -24.47 -29.29
N ALA A 74 -10.98 -24.36 -30.43
CA ALA A 74 -10.93 -23.16 -31.28
C ALA A 74 -11.49 -21.89 -30.61
N ASP A 75 -12.35 -22.05 -29.61
CA ASP A 75 -12.94 -20.97 -28.81
C ASP A 75 -12.09 -20.58 -27.59
N TRP A 76 -10.93 -21.23 -27.37
CA TRP A 76 -10.03 -20.97 -26.24
C TRP A 76 -9.63 -19.49 -26.15
N ASP A 77 -9.08 -18.92 -27.22
CA ASP A 77 -8.55 -17.57 -27.21
C ASP A 77 -9.65 -16.53 -26.92
N GLU A 78 -10.84 -16.74 -27.49
CA GLU A 78 -12.01 -15.90 -27.26
C GLU A 78 -12.46 -15.96 -25.79
N LYS A 79 -12.65 -17.17 -25.25
CA LYS A 79 -13.10 -17.38 -23.88
C LYS A 79 -12.07 -16.93 -22.84
N HIS A 80 -10.78 -17.19 -23.08
CA HIS A 80 -9.70 -16.72 -22.22
C HIS A 80 -9.65 -15.19 -22.18
N LYS A 81 -9.73 -14.53 -23.35
CA LYS A 81 -9.79 -13.07 -23.42
C LYS A 81 -11.00 -12.49 -22.72
N ALA A 82 -12.18 -13.10 -22.89
CA ALA A 82 -13.41 -12.68 -22.21
C ALA A 82 -13.28 -12.79 -20.69
N TYR A 83 -12.73 -13.92 -20.19
CA TYR A 83 -12.46 -14.08 -18.77
C TYR A 83 -11.51 -13.01 -18.22
N LEU A 84 -10.37 -12.76 -18.89
CA LEU A 84 -9.40 -11.76 -18.46
C LEU A 84 -9.99 -10.35 -18.40
N GLN A 85 -10.88 -10.01 -19.33
CA GLN A 85 -11.58 -8.72 -19.32
C GLN A 85 -12.51 -8.60 -18.10
N LEU A 86 -13.30 -9.65 -17.81
CA LEU A 86 -14.20 -9.69 -16.67
C LEU A 86 -13.44 -9.65 -15.33
N ALA A 87 -12.43 -10.53 -15.17
CA ALA A 87 -11.60 -10.58 -13.97
C ALA A 87 -10.82 -9.27 -13.76
N GLY A 88 -10.31 -8.66 -14.84
CA GLY A 88 -9.65 -7.37 -14.79
C GLY A 88 -10.59 -6.21 -14.44
N ALA A 89 -11.85 -6.25 -14.90
CA ALA A 89 -12.87 -5.28 -14.50
C ALA A 89 -13.27 -5.44 -13.03
N GLU A 90 -13.50 -6.66 -12.57
CA GLU A 90 -13.81 -6.96 -11.17
C GLU A 90 -12.69 -6.50 -10.23
N ASN A 91 -11.45 -6.84 -10.54
CA ASN A 91 -10.31 -6.45 -9.71
C ASN A 91 -10.16 -4.92 -9.64
N ARG A 92 -10.36 -4.22 -10.76
CA ARG A 92 -10.35 -2.75 -10.79
C ARG A 92 -11.47 -2.16 -9.92
N ALA A 93 -12.70 -2.65 -10.07
CA ALA A 93 -13.83 -2.20 -9.27
C ALA A 93 -13.58 -2.44 -7.76
N ARG A 94 -13.05 -3.62 -7.41
CA ARG A 94 -12.70 -3.95 -6.03
C ARG A 94 -11.65 -3.02 -5.44
N MET A 95 -10.59 -2.74 -6.20
CA MET A 95 -9.52 -1.84 -5.75
C MET A 95 -10.01 -0.39 -5.65
N GLN A 96 -10.89 0.05 -6.54
CA GLN A 96 -11.51 1.39 -6.46
C GLN A 96 -12.40 1.51 -5.23
N TYR A 97 -13.30 0.53 -5.00
CA TYR A 97 -14.13 0.49 -3.80
C TYR A 97 -13.30 0.55 -2.52
N ARG A 98 -12.24 -0.25 -2.47
CA ARG A 98 -11.31 -0.32 -1.34
C ARG A 98 -10.64 1.02 -1.03
N ARG A 99 -10.12 1.70 -2.06
CA ARG A 99 -9.52 3.03 -1.89
C ARG A 99 -10.56 4.05 -1.45
N ALA A 100 -11.71 4.10 -2.12
CA ALA A 100 -12.77 5.04 -1.76
C ALA A 100 -13.26 4.84 -0.30
N ALA A 101 -13.39 3.59 0.15
CA ALA A 101 -13.72 3.28 1.53
C ALA A 101 -12.62 3.74 2.50
N ASP A 102 -11.36 3.40 2.21
CA ASP A 102 -10.22 3.80 3.04
C ASP A 102 -10.13 5.34 3.12
N ASP A 103 -10.12 6.04 1.97
CA ASP A 103 -10.01 7.51 1.88
C ASP A 103 -11.17 8.19 2.64
N SER A 104 -12.39 7.65 2.54
CA SER A 104 -13.56 8.21 3.22
C SER A 104 -13.51 8.09 4.75
N TYR A 105 -12.87 7.02 5.25
CA TYR A 105 -12.74 6.77 6.67
C TYR A 105 -11.52 7.51 7.26
N GLU A 106 -10.42 7.58 6.51
CA GLU A 106 -9.17 8.26 6.92
C GLU A 106 -9.43 9.71 7.33
N GLY A 107 -10.14 10.48 6.49
CA GLY A 107 -10.44 11.89 6.81
C GLY A 107 -11.25 12.08 8.10
N ILE A 108 -12.12 11.12 8.45
CA ILE A 108 -12.89 11.16 9.71
C ILE A 108 -11.97 10.85 10.88
N ALA A 109 -11.12 9.82 10.73
CA ALA A 109 -10.16 9.43 11.77
C ALA A 109 -9.15 10.55 12.06
N GLU A 110 -8.64 11.22 11.03
CA GLU A 110 -7.73 12.37 11.15
C GLU A 110 -8.37 13.54 11.89
N VAL A 111 -9.58 13.95 11.52
CA VAL A 111 -10.29 15.04 12.22
C VAL A 111 -10.51 14.68 13.69
N ARG A 112 -10.96 13.46 13.99
CA ARG A 112 -11.14 13.00 15.38
C ARG A 112 -9.84 13.07 16.18
N LEU A 113 -8.72 12.66 15.58
CA LEU A 113 -7.41 12.72 16.21
C LEU A 113 -7.00 14.17 16.54
N LEU A 114 -7.22 15.09 15.60
CA LEU A 114 -6.96 16.52 15.81
C LEU A 114 -7.79 17.09 16.97
N LEU A 115 -9.10 16.77 17.00
CA LEU A 115 -10.02 17.24 18.04
C LEU A 115 -9.71 16.62 19.40
N ALA A 116 -9.32 15.35 19.46
CA ALA A 116 -8.88 14.69 20.70
C ALA A 116 -7.63 15.34 21.32
N GLN A 117 -6.84 16.07 20.53
CA GLN A 117 -5.65 16.80 20.98
C GLN A 117 -5.94 18.26 21.35
N ALA A 118 -7.20 18.71 21.36
CA ALA A 118 -7.58 20.10 21.67
C ALA A 118 -6.99 20.59 23.00
N ASP A 119 -7.18 19.82 24.08
CA ASP A 119 -6.67 20.18 25.40
C ASP A 119 -5.13 20.22 25.45
N THR A 120 -4.47 19.31 24.73
CA THR A 120 -3.01 19.27 24.65
C THR A 120 -2.44 20.48 23.91
N ILE A 121 -3.10 20.92 22.83
CA ILE A 121 -2.75 22.15 22.11
C ILE A 121 -2.99 23.37 23.00
N ALA A 122 -4.07 23.42 23.77
CA ALA A 122 -4.31 24.50 24.71
C ALA A 122 -3.24 24.54 25.82
N ALA A 123 -2.84 23.38 26.33
CA ALA A 123 -1.89 23.23 27.43
C ALA A 123 -0.44 23.57 27.06
N ILE A 124 -0.08 23.66 25.77
CA ILE A 124 1.29 24.01 25.36
C ILE A 124 1.59 25.51 25.41
N ARG A 125 0.55 26.34 25.47
CA ARG A 125 0.68 27.79 25.47
C ARG A 125 1.61 28.32 26.58
N PRO A 126 1.46 27.92 27.86
CA PRO A 126 2.32 28.41 28.94
C PRO A 126 3.80 28.03 28.72
N GLU A 127 4.07 26.93 28.02
CA GLU A 127 5.43 26.50 27.71
C GLU A 127 6.08 27.39 26.65
N ILE A 128 5.30 27.80 25.64
CA ILE A 128 5.76 28.78 24.65
C ILE A 128 5.97 30.15 25.32
N GLU A 129 5.05 30.57 26.19
CA GLU A 129 5.17 31.83 26.94
C GLU A 129 6.40 31.83 27.86
N ALA A 130 6.74 30.68 28.47
CA ALA A 130 7.92 30.52 29.31
C ALA A 130 9.26 30.67 28.55
N LEU A 131 9.26 30.57 27.21
CA LEU A 131 10.45 30.82 26.40
C LEU A 131 10.80 32.32 26.34
N ARG A 132 9.83 33.22 26.55
CA ARG A 132 10.04 34.66 26.45
C ARG A 132 11.13 35.20 27.38
N PRO A 133 11.09 34.96 28.71
CA PRO A 133 12.16 35.41 29.60
C PRO A 133 13.52 34.76 29.29
N LEU A 134 13.54 33.55 28.71
CA LEU A 134 14.78 32.89 28.29
C LEU A 134 15.38 33.58 27.06
N VAL A 135 14.58 33.89 26.03
CA VAL A 135 15.04 34.64 24.86
C VAL A 135 15.61 36.00 25.26
N ASP A 136 14.98 36.66 26.24
CA ASP A 136 15.39 38.00 26.68
C ASP A 136 16.71 37.97 27.48
N ASN A 137 16.91 36.97 28.35
CA ASN A 137 17.94 37.03 29.40
C ASN A 137 19.00 35.92 29.35
N ALA A 138 18.71 34.78 28.72
CA ALA A 138 19.61 33.63 28.71
C ALA A 138 20.60 33.67 27.52
N GLY A 139 21.59 32.76 27.56
CA GLY A 139 22.54 32.58 26.47
C GLY A 139 21.94 31.74 25.33
N GLY A 140 22.40 31.95 24.08
CA GLY A 140 21.83 31.30 22.90
C GLY A 140 21.73 29.78 22.98
N ALA A 141 22.73 29.10 23.55
CA ALA A 141 22.70 27.64 23.72
C ALA A 141 21.57 27.15 24.64
N GLU A 142 21.31 27.86 25.73
CA GLU A 142 20.23 27.55 26.68
C GLU A 142 18.86 27.76 26.03
N VAL A 143 18.70 28.88 25.31
CA VAL A 143 17.48 29.20 24.56
C VAL A 143 17.22 28.14 23.48
N GLN A 144 18.27 27.67 22.79
CA GLN A 144 18.11 26.66 21.76
C GLN A 144 17.60 25.32 22.29
N GLU A 145 18.13 24.86 23.42
CA GLU A 145 17.66 23.63 24.06
C GLU A 145 16.23 23.78 24.58
N ALA A 146 15.90 24.92 25.19
CA ALA A 146 14.53 25.20 25.65
C ALA A 146 13.50 25.16 24.51
N ILE A 147 13.79 25.84 23.39
CA ILE A 147 12.89 25.85 22.22
C ILE A 147 12.77 24.43 21.63
N LYS A 148 13.87 23.67 21.59
CA LYS A 148 13.88 22.31 21.05
C LYS A 148 12.95 21.37 21.83
N LEU A 149 12.89 21.48 23.16
CA LEU A 149 11.97 20.68 23.97
C LEU A 149 10.51 20.95 23.63
N VAL A 150 10.15 22.22 23.41
CA VAL A 150 8.79 22.60 22.97
C VAL A 150 8.51 22.11 21.55
N GLU A 151 9.49 22.19 20.64
CA GLU A 151 9.38 21.62 19.28
C GLU A 151 9.13 20.11 19.29
N GLU A 152 9.79 19.36 20.18
CA GLU A 152 9.63 17.91 20.29
C GLU A 152 8.22 17.54 20.75
N ARG A 153 7.67 18.29 21.72
CA ARG A 153 6.28 18.10 22.17
C ARG A 153 5.28 18.42 21.07
N LEU A 154 5.45 19.55 20.38
CA LEU A 154 4.62 19.90 19.21
C LEU A 154 4.78 18.88 18.07
N GLY A 155 5.95 18.26 17.93
CA GLY A 155 6.21 17.24 16.92
C GLY A 155 5.45 15.93 17.13
N ALA A 156 4.92 15.69 18.33
CA ALA A 156 4.05 14.56 18.63
C ALA A 156 2.56 14.87 18.41
N LEU A 157 2.21 16.11 18.05
CA LEU A 157 0.84 16.56 17.83
C LEU A 157 0.55 16.66 16.33
N ASP A 158 -0.60 16.17 15.93
CA ASP A 158 -1.04 16.21 14.54
C ASP A 158 -1.49 17.63 14.18
N GLY A 159 -1.13 18.08 12.98
CA GLY A 159 -1.46 19.42 12.48
C GLY A 159 -0.78 20.59 13.22
N ALA A 160 0.19 20.34 14.10
CA ALA A 160 0.85 21.42 14.87
C ALA A 160 2.04 22.09 14.15
N SER A 161 2.20 21.88 12.84
CA SER A 161 3.34 22.39 12.06
C SER A 161 3.44 23.90 12.06
N ASP A 162 2.30 24.59 12.07
CA ASP A 162 2.22 26.04 11.96
C ASP A 162 2.61 26.71 13.27
N ILE A 163 2.42 26.02 14.40
CA ILE A 163 2.93 26.42 15.72
C ILE A 163 4.43 26.13 15.83
N ARG A 164 4.86 24.95 15.37
CA ARG A 164 6.24 24.45 15.52
C ARG A 164 7.24 25.16 14.61
N SER A 165 6.85 25.49 13.39
CA SER A 165 7.77 26.02 12.37
C SER A 165 8.36 27.38 12.75
N PRO A 166 7.60 28.34 13.30
CA PRO A 166 8.15 29.58 13.85
C PRO A 166 9.15 29.33 14.98
N LEU A 167 8.87 28.39 15.89
CA LEU A 167 9.82 28.01 16.95
C LEU A 167 11.13 27.46 16.39
N SER A 168 11.07 26.62 15.35
CA SER A 168 12.28 26.14 14.66
C SER A 168 13.13 27.26 14.06
N LYS A 169 12.48 28.31 13.55
CA LYS A 169 13.18 29.52 13.09
C LYS A 169 13.74 30.31 14.27
N ALA A 170 12.99 30.48 15.36
CA ALA A 170 13.43 31.20 16.56
C ALA A 170 14.67 30.55 17.17
N ARG A 171 14.70 29.21 17.22
CA ARG A 171 15.86 28.43 17.63
C ARG A 171 17.08 28.72 16.75
N ARG A 172 16.90 28.81 15.43
CA ARG A 172 18.00 29.13 14.49
C ARG A 172 18.49 30.57 14.63
N ALA A 173 17.62 31.50 15.00
CA ALA A 173 17.95 32.91 15.27
C ALA A 173 18.76 33.10 16.58
N MET A 174 18.77 32.11 17.46
CA MET A 174 19.51 32.12 18.74
C MET A 174 20.77 31.25 18.73
N LYS A 175 21.45 31.14 17.57
CA LYS A 175 22.70 30.37 17.49
C LYS A 175 23.81 31.02 18.31
N PRO A 176 24.70 30.23 18.94
CA PRO A 176 25.89 30.77 19.59
C PRO A 176 26.69 31.67 18.65
N GLY A 177 26.93 32.92 19.04
CA GLY A 177 27.63 33.93 18.23
C GLY A 177 26.76 34.71 17.23
N GLN A 178 25.49 34.35 17.06
CA GLN A 178 24.49 35.07 16.25
C GLN A 178 23.13 35.02 16.97
N GLU A 179 22.97 35.85 18.00
CA GLU A 179 21.79 35.90 18.87
C GLU A 179 20.86 37.06 18.47
N ASN A 180 19.98 36.82 17.49
CA ASN A 180 18.97 37.79 17.10
C ASN A 180 17.71 37.67 17.98
N ARG A 181 17.76 38.31 19.16
CA ARG A 181 16.68 38.26 20.17
C ARG A 181 15.36 38.87 19.68
N GLU A 182 15.44 39.92 18.87
CA GLU A 182 14.25 40.59 18.31
C GLU A 182 13.51 39.66 17.34
N GLU A 183 14.25 39.03 16.43
CA GLU A 183 13.70 38.02 15.51
C GLU A 183 13.15 36.81 16.26
N ALA A 184 13.89 36.30 17.26
CA ALA A 184 13.43 35.18 18.07
C ALA A 184 12.13 35.51 18.81
N SER A 185 12.02 36.70 19.39
CA SER A 185 10.80 37.16 20.07
C SER A 185 9.60 37.29 19.12
N ALA A 186 9.80 37.86 17.93
CA ALA A 186 8.74 37.97 16.92
C ALA A 186 8.23 36.59 16.47
N LEU A 187 9.13 35.61 16.34
CA LEU A 187 8.78 34.24 15.98
C LEU A 187 8.09 33.47 17.12
N LEU A 188 8.38 33.80 18.39
CA LEU A 188 7.58 33.32 19.52
C LEU A 188 6.16 33.87 19.46
N ASP A 189 6.00 35.16 19.15
CA ASP A 189 4.68 35.79 19.01
C ASP A 189 3.88 35.18 17.85
N GLU A 190 4.53 34.88 16.72
CA GLU A 190 3.92 34.14 15.60
C GLU A 190 3.45 32.73 16.03
N SER A 191 4.28 32.00 16.80
CA SER A 191 3.90 30.69 17.33
C SER A 191 2.71 30.76 18.30
N LEU A 192 2.69 31.76 19.20
CA LEU A 192 1.58 31.98 20.12
C LEU A 192 0.28 32.35 19.40
N ALA A 193 0.36 33.18 18.35
CA ALA A 193 -0.79 33.50 17.53
C ALA A 193 -1.35 32.27 16.80
N ALA A 194 -0.47 31.46 16.19
CA ALA A 194 -0.87 30.21 15.55
C ALA A 194 -1.49 29.22 16.56
N GLN A 195 -0.91 29.12 17.76
CA GLN A 195 -1.43 28.27 18.83
C GLN A 195 -2.82 28.71 19.29
N ALA A 196 -3.06 30.02 19.41
CA ALA A 196 -4.37 30.54 19.81
C ALA A 196 -5.46 30.20 18.77
N VAL A 197 -5.14 30.36 17.49
CA VAL A 197 -6.04 30.00 16.38
C VAL A 197 -6.36 28.51 16.38
N GLU A 198 -5.33 27.65 16.51
CA GLU A 198 -5.52 26.20 16.57
C GLU A 198 -6.32 25.76 17.81
N ALA A 199 -6.03 26.32 18.98
CA ALA A 199 -6.74 25.99 20.21
C ALA A 199 -8.23 26.36 20.14
N GLU A 200 -8.53 27.57 19.65
CA GLU A 200 -9.91 28.03 19.48
C GLU A 200 -10.65 27.17 18.45
N TRP A 201 -10.05 26.92 17.29
CA TRP A 201 -10.64 26.08 16.25
C TRP A 201 -10.94 24.67 16.77
N ARG A 202 -9.97 23.99 17.38
CA ARG A 202 -10.13 22.62 17.91
C ARG A 202 -11.17 22.55 19.02
N SER A 203 -11.15 23.50 19.96
CA SER A 203 -12.14 23.55 21.04
C SER A 203 -13.56 23.75 20.51
N ASN A 204 -13.74 24.69 19.58
CA ASN A 204 -15.05 24.96 18.99
C ASN A 204 -15.56 23.78 18.17
N ALA A 205 -14.69 23.15 17.38
CA ALA A 205 -15.06 21.98 16.58
C ALA A 205 -15.36 20.76 17.45
N ALA A 206 -14.56 20.49 18.50
CA ALA A 206 -14.82 19.42 19.45
C ALA A 206 -16.18 19.59 20.14
N ALA A 207 -16.53 20.81 20.54
CA ALA A 207 -17.82 21.10 21.16
C ALA A 207 -18.99 21.05 20.17
N ALA A 208 -18.77 21.42 18.91
CA ALA A 208 -19.84 21.53 17.91
C ALA A 208 -20.17 20.22 17.18
N ILE A 209 -19.17 19.36 16.96
CA ILE A 209 -19.32 18.13 16.15
C ILE A 209 -18.63 16.89 16.74
N GLY A 210 -17.96 16.99 17.88
CA GLY A 210 -17.14 15.90 18.42
C GLY A 210 -17.94 14.63 18.71
N GLU A 211 -19.08 14.76 19.40
CA GLU A 211 -19.94 13.63 19.75
C GLU A 211 -20.59 13.01 18.50
N GLU A 212 -21.06 13.84 17.57
CA GLU A 212 -21.64 13.37 16.32
C GLU A 212 -20.61 12.65 15.44
N LEU A 213 -19.38 13.16 15.39
CA LEU A 213 -18.28 12.55 14.65
C LEU A 213 -17.86 11.21 15.25
N ASP A 214 -17.84 11.11 16.57
CA ASP A 214 -17.59 9.86 17.31
C ASP A 214 -18.67 8.81 17.03
N SER A 215 -19.95 9.21 17.08
CA SER A 215 -21.07 8.33 16.76
C SER A 215 -21.06 7.89 15.29
N TYR A 216 -20.73 8.81 14.39
CA TYR A 216 -20.66 8.51 12.96
C TYR A 216 -19.54 7.51 12.66
N GLU A 217 -18.33 7.75 13.18
CA GLU A 217 -17.21 6.84 13.03
C GLU A 217 -17.55 5.45 13.58
N ALA A 218 -18.18 5.36 14.76
CA ALA A 218 -18.56 4.07 15.34
C ALA A 218 -19.51 3.26 14.43
N THR A 219 -20.34 3.95 13.64
CA THR A 219 -21.27 3.33 12.68
C THR A 219 -20.55 2.79 11.45
N ILE A 220 -19.51 3.48 10.98
CA ILE A 220 -18.78 3.12 9.75
C ILE A 220 -17.50 2.30 10.02
N ARG A 221 -17.08 2.17 11.29
CA ARG A 221 -15.86 1.49 11.72
C ARG A 221 -15.74 0.08 11.17
N ASP A 222 -16.80 -0.71 11.30
CA ASP A 222 -16.81 -2.12 10.92
C ASP A 222 -17.23 -2.34 9.45
N SER A 223 -17.41 -1.25 8.68
CA SER A 223 -17.71 -1.30 7.24
C SER A 223 -16.61 -0.63 6.42
N LEU A 224 -16.60 0.70 6.36
CA LEU A 224 -15.61 1.48 5.60
C LEU A 224 -14.23 1.46 6.26
N GLY A 225 -14.20 1.53 7.60
CA GLY A 225 -12.97 1.60 8.39
C GLY A 225 -12.32 0.26 8.72
N LEU A 226 -12.91 -0.87 8.32
CA LEU A 226 -12.53 -2.19 8.83
C LEU A 226 -11.07 -2.53 8.52
N ARG A 227 -10.57 -2.08 7.37
CA ARG A 227 -9.20 -2.34 6.91
C ARG A 227 -8.14 -1.47 7.59
N GLN A 228 -8.55 -0.38 8.24
CA GLN A 228 -7.67 0.52 8.98
C GLN A 228 -7.60 0.18 10.47
N GLN A 229 -8.44 -0.74 10.95
CA GLN A 229 -8.40 -1.17 12.34
C GLN A 229 -7.11 -1.95 12.64
N SER A 230 -6.47 -1.64 13.76
CA SER A 230 -5.27 -2.36 14.22
C SER A 230 -5.55 -3.84 14.54
N ARG A 231 -6.80 -4.16 14.91
CA ARG A 231 -7.30 -5.50 15.18
C ARG A 231 -8.74 -5.64 14.73
N LEU A 232 -9.07 -6.82 14.21
CA LEU A 232 -10.46 -7.20 13.93
C LEU A 232 -11.18 -7.52 15.24
N GLY A 233 -12.46 -7.13 15.33
CA GLY A 233 -13.34 -7.59 16.40
C GLY A 233 -13.52 -9.11 16.36
N GLU A 234 -13.80 -9.72 17.51
CA GLU A 234 -13.86 -11.19 17.65
C GLU A 234 -14.88 -11.83 16.69
N GLU A 235 -16.08 -11.26 16.57
CA GLU A 235 -17.13 -11.78 15.69
C GLU A 235 -16.72 -11.73 14.21
N MET A 236 -16.19 -10.58 13.76
CA MET A 236 -15.67 -10.43 12.40
C MET A 236 -14.50 -11.39 12.14
N ALA A 237 -13.62 -11.59 13.12
CA ALA A 237 -12.51 -12.53 13.00
C ALA A 237 -13.00 -13.97 12.84
N LYS A 238 -14.08 -14.37 13.54
CA LYS A 238 -14.72 -15.69 13.35
C LYS A 238 -15.32 -15.84 11.96
N GLU A 239 -16.02 -14.82 11.45
CA GLU A 239 -16.58 -14.82 10.09
C GLU A 239 -15.49 -14.95 9.02
N VAL A 240 -14.42 -14.15 9.14
CA VAL A 240 -13.26 -14.22 8.24
C VAL A 240 -12.59 -15.58 8.33
N ALA A 241 -12.39 -16.13 9.53
CA ALA A 241 -11.81 -17.44 9.73
C ALA A 241 -12.66 -18.54 9.08
N ALA A 242 -13.99 -18.49 9.23
CA ALA A 242 -14.90 -19.42 8.58
C ALA A 242 -14.81 -19.30 7.04
N CYS A 243 -14.77 -18.07 6.50
CA CYS A 243 -14.60 -17.83 5.08
C CYS A 243 -13.27 -18.37 4.54
N MET A 244 -12.18 -18.18 5.29
CA MET A 244 -10.83 -18.66 4.93
C MET A 244 -10.62 -20.16 5.12
N ALA A 245 -11.45 -20.82 5.94
CA ALA A 245 -11.36 -22.26 6.16
C ALA A 245 -11.77 -23.09 4.92
N HIS A 246 -12.52 -22.48 3.99
CA HIS A 246 -12.89 -23.13 2.74
C HIS A 246 -11.78 -23.01 1.69
N HIS A 247 -11.46 -24.14 1.04
CA HIS A 247 -10.49 -24.14 -0.05
C HIS A 247 -11.01 -23.31 -1.23
N ARG A 248 -10.24 -22.29 -1.61
CA ARG A 248 -10.53 -21.47 -2.79
C ARG A 248 -9.65 -21.91 -3.94
N ASP A 249 -10.27 -22.29 -5.04
CA ASP A 249 -9.57 -22.53 -6.30
C ASP A 249 -9.07 -21.19 -6.88
N ILE A 250 -7.74 -21.06 -6.95
CA ILE A 250 -7.03 -19.90 -7.50
C ILE A 250 -6.33 -20.22 -8.84
N SER A 251 -6.62 -21.38 -9.44
CA SER A 251 -6.00 -21.84 -10.68
C SER A 251 -6.15 -20.84 -11.83
N LEU A 252 -7.29 -20.13 -11.90
CA LEU A 252 -7.54 -19.11 -12.93
C LEU A 252 -6.66 -17.85 -12.81
N ASN A 253 -5.82 -17.75 -11.78
CA ASN A 253 -4.86 -16.66 -11.62
C ASN A 253 -3.48 -16.98 -12.20
N PHE A 254 -3.25 -18.20 -12.70
CA PHE A 254 -1.96 -18.71 -13.16
C PHE A 254 -2.10 -19.43 -14.51
#